data_AF-A0A3R6FJM1-F1
#
_entry.id   AF-A0A3R6FJM1-F1
#
_cell.length_a   1.000
_cell.length_b   1.000
_cell.length_c   1.000
_cell.angle_alpha   90.00
_cell.angle_beta   90.00
_cell.angle_gamma   90.00
#
_symmetry.space_group_name_H-M   'P 1'
#
loop_
_entity.id
_entity.type
_entity.pdbx_description
1 polymer ?
#
loop_
_entity_poly.entity_id
_entity_poly.type
_entity_poly.pdbx_seq_one_letter_code
_entity_poly.pdbx_strand_id
1 'polypeptide(L)'
;MSFGRPYILKIDGCIHDGWLVIHDNNNVFIKIYLYYLLASSIMYAKFSKLAVGGVVNNLNSSLVRKVDVSIPPLPLQHLFAQRIEQIEHQKSEVTKAITDLETLLASRMQHWFE
;
A
#
# COMPACT_ATOMS: atom_id res chain seq x y z
N MET A 1 -12.85 -7.23 -6.66
CA MET A 1 -12.58 -6.25 -5.58
C MET A 1 -11.28 -6.62 -4.90
N SER A 2 -10.39 -5.67 -4.62
CA SER A 2 -9.12 -5.89 -3.91
C SER A 2 -9.36 -6.02 -2.40
N PHE A 3 -9.62 -7.25 -1.94
CA PHE A 3 -9.78 -7.54 -0.51
C PHE A 3 -8.49 -7.20 0.26
N GLY A 4 -8.62 -6.43 1.35
CA GLY A 4 -7.54 -6.19 2.31
C GLY A 4 -6.36 -5.33 1.81
N ARG A 5 -6.49 -4.64 0.67
CA ARG A 5 -5.43 -3.75 0.16
C ARG A 5 -5.64 -2.30 0.63
N PRO A 6 -4.70 -1.70 1.38
CA PRO A 6 -4.76 -0.30 1.75
C PRO A 6 -4.36 0.62 0.60
N TYR A 7 -4.86 1.85 0.62
CA TYR A 7 -4.51 2.90 -0.34
C TYR A 7 -4.33 4.23 0.40
N ILE A 8 -3.34 5.02 -0.02
CA ILE A 8 -3.15 6.40 0.44
C ILE A 8 -3.72 7.31 -0.63
N LEU A 9 -4.80 8.02 -0.30
CA LEU A 9 -5.38 9.02 -1.19
C LEU A 9 -4.50 10.27 -1.22
N LYS A 10 -4.19 10.75 -2.43
CA LYS A 10 -3.46 12.02 -2.67
C LYS A 10 -4.39 13.20 -2.94
N ILE A 11 -5.69 12.93 -3.09
CA ILE A 11 -6.74 13.89 -3.40
C ILE A 11 -7.95 13.62 -2.50
N ASP A 12 -8.79 14.63 -2.32
CA ASP A 12 -10.07 14.48 -1.65
C ASP A 12 -11.07 13.76 -2.57
N GLY A 13 -11.97 12.98 -1.97
CA GLY A 13 -12.97 12.24 -2.71
C GLY A 13 -13.98 11.54 -1.81
N CYS A 14 -14.99 10.97 -2.46
CA CYS A 14 -16.02 10.17 -1.80
C CYS A 14 -15.71 8.68 -1.98
N ILE A 15 -16.02 7.88 -0.97
CA ILE A 15 -15.99 6.42 -1.08
C ILE A 15 -17.41 5.87 -1.20
N HIS A 16 -17.57 4.76 -1.92
CA HIS A 16 -18.83 4.02 -2.01
C HIS A 16 -18.78 2.76 -1.11
N ASP A 17 -19.89 2.03 -1.05
CA ASP A 17 -19.99 0.79 -0.27
C ASP A 17 -18.92 -0.22 -0.67
N GLY A 18 -18.15 -0.70 0.32
CA GLY A 18 -17.02 -1.62 0.14
C GLY A 18 -15.65 -1.04 0.50
N TRP A 19 -15.60 0.25 0.85
CA TRP A 19 -14.38 0.91 1.32
C TRP A 19 -14.48 1.29 2.80
N LEU A 20 -13.33 1.31 3.47
CA LEU A 20 -13.20 1.82 4.83
C LEU A 20 -12.24 2.99 4.84
N VAL A 21 -12.63 4.06 5.52
CA VAL A 21 -11.72 5.17 5.86
C VAL A 21 -11.24 4.97 7.29
N ILE A 22 -9.92 5.06 7.47
CA ILE A 22 -9.29 5.01 8.78
C ILE A 22 -8.87 6.43 9.15
N HIS A 23 -9.43 6.95 10.24
CA HIS A 23 -9.04 8.22 10.83
C HIS A 23 -8.22 7.97 12.10
N ASP A 24 -7.02 8.54 12.15
CA ASP A 24 -6.17 8.55 13.34
C ASP A 24 -6.31 9.87 14.08
N ASN A 25 -7.28 9.95 14.99
CA ASN A 25 -7.62 11.18 15.69
C ASN A 25 -6.53 11.64 16.69
N ASN A 26 -5.69 10.72 17.15
CA ASN A 26 -4.68 10.99 18.18
C ASN A 26 -3.27 11.12 17.59
N ASN A 27 -3.13 11.12 16.25
CA ASN A 27 -1.84 11.17 15.54
C ASN A 27 -0.84 10.12 16.06
N VAL A 28 -1.32 8.92 16.35
CA VAL A 28 -0.51 7.81 16.88
C VAL A 28 0.30 7.14 15.76
N PHE A 29 -0.13 7.29 14.51
CA PHE A 29 0.44 6.63 13.36
C PHE A 29 1.00 7.61 12.32
N ILE A 30 2.20 7.29 11.83
CA ILE A 30 2.68 7.82 10.56
C ILE A 30 1.97 7.08 9.42
N LYS A 31 1.37 7.83 8.48
CA LYS A 31 0.57 7.28 7.37
C LYS A 31 1.29 6.17 6.60
N ILE A 32 2.58 6.36 6.29
CA ILE A 32 3.41 5.36 5.60
C ILE A 32 3.56 4.09 6.44
N TYR A 33 3.86 4.23 7.73
CA TYR A 33 3.96 3.07 8.63
C TYR A 33 2.63 2.30 8.69
N LEU A 34 1.52 3.00 8.89
CA LEU A 34 0.18 2.39 8.92
C LEU A 34 -0.15 1.67 7.61
N TYR A 35 0.18 2.27 6.46
CA TYR A 35 -0.02 1.65 5.15
C TYR A 35 0.72 0.31 5.03
N TYR A 36 2.02 0.27 5.34
CA TYR A 36 2.80 -0.97 5.26
C TYR A 36 2.41 -2.00 6.33
N LEU A 37 2.00 -1.55 7.51
CA LEU A 37 1.44 -2.40 8.56
C LEU A 37 0.17 -3.11 8.07
N LEU A 38 -0.76 -2.35 7.48
CA LEU A 38 -2.01 -2.88 6.92
C LEU A 38 -1.79 -3.77 5.69
N ALA A 39 -0.78 -3.46 4.88
CA ALA A 39 -0.40 -4.24 3.71
C ALA A 39 0.41 -5.49 4.05
N SER A 40 0.86 -5.66 5.30
CA SER A 40 1.70 -6.79 5.69
C SER A 40 0.96 -8.13 5.56
N SER A 41 1.71 -9.19 5.27
CA SER A 41 1.17 -10.55 5.16
C SER A 41 0.49 -11.01 6.45
N ILE A 42 1.02 -10.60 7.60
CA ILE A 42 0.45 -10.87 8.92
C ILE A 42 -0.93 -10.22 9.04
N MET A 43 -1.04 -8.95 8.65
CA MET A 43 -2.31 -8.23 8.74
C MET A 43 -3.33 -8.78 7.75
N TYR A 44 -2.89 -9.05 6.52
CA TYR A 44 -3.72 -9.71 5.52
C TYR A 44 -4.27 -11.05 6.03
N ALA A 45 -3.43 -11.88 6.66
CA ALA A 45 -3.85 -13.14 7.24
C ALA A 45 -4.85 -12.96 8.39
N LYS A 46 -4.65 -11.96 9.26
CA LYS A 46 -5.61 -11.61 10.32
C LYS A 46 -6.97 -11.21 9.72
N PHE A 47 -6.97 -10.31 8.75
CA PHE A 47 -8.18 -9.89 8.07
C PHE A 47 -8.87 -11.03 7.32
N SER A 48 -8.11 -11.90 6.65
CA SER A 48 -8.64 -13.05 5.95
C SER A 48 -9.30 -14.08 6.88
N LYS A 49 -8.80 -14.23 8.12
CA LYS A 49 -9.43 -15.10 9.13
C LYS A 49 -10.71 -14.50 9.72
N LEU A 50 -10.77 -13.17 9.79
CA LEU A 50 -11.92 -12.44 10.33
C LEU A 50 -13.02 -12.21 9.30
N ALA A 51 -12.69 -12.24 8.01
CA ALA A 51 -13.66 -12.14 6.95
C ALA A 51 -14.60 -13.35 6.98
N VAL A 52 -15.89 -13.06 7.05
CA VAL A 52 -16.96 -14.06 7.06
C VAL A 52 -17.62 -14.06 5.68
N GLY A 53 -17.69 -15.22 5.03
CA GLY A 53 -18.42 -15.40 3.77
C GLY A 53 -17.76 -16.39 2.82
N GLY A 54 -18.53 -17.36 2.28
CA GLY A 54 -18.00 -18.40 1.39
C GLY A 54 -17.68 -17.95 -0.04
N VAL A 55 -18.30 -16.87 -0.54
CA VAL A 55 -18.15 -16.39 -1.93
C VAL A 55 -17.64 -14.94 -2.01
N VAL A 56 -17.96 -14.08 -1.03
CA VAL A 56 -17.46 -12.72 -0.91
C VAL A 56 -16.95 -12.49 0.51
N ASN A 57 -15.63 -12.34 0.65
CA ASN A 57 -15.02 -11.97 1.91
C ASN A 57 -15.31 -10.49 2.20
N ASN A 58 -16.24 -10.21 3.10
CA ASN A 58 -16.56 -8.84 3.51
C ASN A 58 -15.88 -8.50 4.85
N LEU A 59 -15.14 -7.39 4.89
CA LEU A 59 -14.59 -6.81 6.12
C LEU A 59 -15.48 -5.64 6.50
N ASN A 60 -16.22 -5.77 7.60
CA ASN A 60 -16.95 -4.64 8.16
C ASN A 60 -16.04 -3.83 9.13
N SER A 61 -16.44 -2.59 9.42
CA SER A 61 -15.68 -1.67 10.27
C SER A 61 -15.52 -2.16 11.71
N SER A 62 -16.45 -2.96 12.22
CA SER A 62 -16.39 -3.48 13.58
C SER A 62 -15.32 -4.59 13.72
N LEU A 63 -15.11 -5.40 12.69
CA LEU A 63 -14.03 -6.39 12.65
C LEU A 63 -12.66 -5.72 12.58
N VAL A 64 -12.51 -4.72 11.70
CA VAL A 64 -11.24 -3.99 11.55
C VAL A 64 -10.85 -3.30 12.85
N ARG A 65 -11.81 -2.71 13.57
CA ARG A 65 -11.57 -2.02 14.85
C ARG A 65 -11.11 -2.95 15.99
N LYS A 66 -11.38 -4.26 15.89
CA LYS A 66 -10.98 -5.26 16.90
C LYS A 66 -9.58 -5.84 16.66
N VAL A 67 -8.93 -5.49 15.56
CA VAL A 67 -7.62 -6.06 15.24
C VAL A 67 -6.53 -5.36 16.03
N ASP A 68 -5.84 -6.13 16.88
CA ASP A 68 -4.68 -5.63 17.59
C ASP A 68 -3.47 -5.47 16.66
N VAL A 69 -2.82 -4.32 16.78
CA VAL A 69 -1.66 -3.94 15.99
C VAL A 69 -0.54 -3.42 16.90
N SER A 70 0.71 -3.57 16.44
CA SER A 70 1.86 -2.98 17.13
C SER A 70 1.91 -1.48 16.87
N ILE A 71 2.16 -0.70 17.92
CA ILE A 71 2.27 0.76 17.86
C ILE A 71 3.62 1.16 18.44
N PRO A 72 4.70 1.16 17.63
CA PRO A 72 6.00 1.63 18.10
C PRO A 72 6.00 3.15 18.32
N PRO A 73 6.96 3.70 19.08
CA PRO A 73 7.10 5.14 19.26
C PRO A 73 7.22 5.90 17.92
N LEU A 74 6.69 7.13 17.86
CA LEU A 74 6.70 7.97 16.65
C LEU A 74 8.10 8.12 16.00
N PRO A 75 9.21 8.29 16.74
CA PRO A 75 10.54 8.36 16.13
C PRO A 75 10.89 7.11 15.31
N LEU A 76 10.49 5.92 15.77
CA LEU A 76 10.74 4.68 15.05
C LEU A 76 9.85 4.56 13.80
N GLN A 77 8.61 5.03 13.88
CA GLN A 77 7.72 5.09 12.72
C GLN A 77 8.23 6.06 11.64
N HIS A 78 8.79 7.21 12.04
CA HIS A 78 9.44 8.13 11.11
C HIS A 78 10.69 7.51 10.46
N LEU A 79 11.55 6.86 11.25
CA LEU A 79 12.73 6.17 10.71
C LEU A 79 12.32 5.08 9.70
N PHE A 80 11.27 4.32 10.00
CA PHE A 80 10.70 3.37 9.06
C PHE A 80 10.26 4.04 7.76
N ALA A 81 9.47 5.13 7.86
CA ALA A 81 8.96 5.85 6.70
C ALA A 81 10.10 6.41 5.81
N GLN A 82 11.16 6.96 6.42
CA GLN A 82 12.34 7.47 5.70
C GLN A 82 13.05 6.35 4.91
N ARG A 83 13.22 5.17 5.52
CA ARG A 83 13.84 4.02 4.83
C ARG A 83 13.00 3.55 3.66
N ILE A 84 11.69 3.49 3.84
CA ILE A 84 10.76 3.13 2.76
C ILE A 84 10.83 4.13 1.62
N GLU A 85 10.83 5.42 1.91
CA GLU A 85 10.93 6.48 0.90
C GLU A 85 12.22 6.34 0.07
N GLN A 86 13.36 6.09 0.73
CA GLN A 86 14.64 5.84 0.05
C GLN A 86 14.57 4.61 -0.88
N ILE A 87 13.96 3.51 -0.41
CA ILE A 87 13.82 2.28 -1.20
C ILE A 87 12.93 2.52 -2.43
N GLU A 88 11.79 3.17 -2.26
CA GLU A 88 10.86 3.46 -3.37
C GLU A 88 11.47 4.44 -4.38
N HIS A 89 12.28 5.40 -3.92
CA HIS A 89 13.04 6.28 -4.80
C HIS A 89 14.01 5.48 -5.68
N GLN A 90 14.88 4.67 -5.08
CA GLN A 90 15.84 3.83 -5.80
C GLN A 90 15.14 2.90 -6.80
N LYS A 91 14.03 2.28 -6.39
CA LYS A 91 13.22 1.42 -7.27
C LYS A 91 12.65 2.19 -8.45
N SER A 92 12.20 3.44 -8.25
CA SER A 92 11.70 4.30 -9.32
C SER A 92 12.80 4.63 -10.33
N GLU A 93 14.01 4.96 -9.87
CA GLU A 93 15.15 5.25 -10.75
C GLU A 93 15.53 4.05 -11.61
N VAL A 94 15.62 2.86 -11.00
CA VAL A 94 15.92 1.62 -11.73
C VAL A 94 14.83 1.30 -12.76
N THR A 95 13.56 1.47 -12.39
CA THR A 95 12.44 1.21 -13.30
C THR A 95 12.47 2.16 -14.50
N LYS A 96 12.75 3.44 -14.29
CA LYS A 96 12.91 4.42 -15.38
C LYS A 96 14.06 4.03 -16.31
N ALA A 97 15.21 3.66 -15.76
CA ALA A 97 16.35 3.23 -16.56
C ALA A 97 16.03 2.00 -17.42
N ILE A 98 15.28 1.02 -16.89
CA ILE A 98 14.81 -0.14 -17.66
C ILE A 98 13.91 0.31 -18.81
N THR A 99 12.91 1.16 -18.54
CA THR A 99 11.99 1.67 -19.57
C THR A 99 12.71 2.46 -20.67
N ASP A 100 13.70 3.27 -20.30
CA ASP A 100 14.50 4.03 -21.25
C ASP A 100 15.31 3.10 -22.15
N LEU A 101 15.93 2.05 -21.58
CA LEU A 101 16.67 1.04 -22.34
C LEU A 101 15.76 0.27 -23.30
N GLU A 102 14.57 -0.14 -22.87
CA GLU A 102 13.57 -0.80 -23.72
C GLU A 102 13.16 0.10 -24.89
N THR A 103 12.94 1.39 -24.62
CA THR A 103 12.57 2.38 -25.63
C THR A 103 13.68 2.59 -26.66
N LEU A 104 14.93 2.73 -26.19
CA LEU A 104 16.11 2.86 -27.05
C LEU A 104 16.32 1.62 -27.92
N LEU A 105 16.16 0.43 -27.34
CA LEU A 105 16.27 -0.83 -28.07
C LEU A 105 15.20 -0.94 -29.15
N ALA A 106 13.94 -0.61 -28.82
CA ALA A 106 12.86 -0.60 -29.79
C ALA A 106 13.11 0.39 -30.95
N SER A 107 13.55 1.61 -30.63
CA SER A 107 13.92 2.62 -31.64
C SER A 107 15.08 2.15 -32.53
N ARG A 108 16.08 1.48 -31.94
CA ARG A 108 17.21 0.94 -32.69
C ARG A 108 16.76 -0.18 -33.62
N MET A 109 15.95 -1.13 -33.15
CA MET A 109 15.42 -2.20 -34.00
C MET A 109 14.64 -1.63 -35.18
N GLN A 110 13.75 -0.66 -34.95
CA GLN A 110 12.99 -0.01 -36.02
C GLN A 110 13.92 0.56 -37.11
N HIS A 111 14.98 1.27 -36.72
CA HIS A 111 15.94 1.83 -37.67
C HIS A 111 16.68 0.79 -38.52
N TRP A 112 16.93 -0.43 -38.01
CA TRP A 112 17.68 -1.45 -38.75
C TRP A 112 16.82 -2.36 -39.62
N PHE A 113 15.53 -2.47 -39.32
CA PHE A 113 14.60 -3.38 -40.00
C PHE A 113 13.57 -2.65 -40.88
N GLU A 114 13.64 -1.32 -40.97
CA GLU A 114 13.04 -0.48 -42.02
C GLU A 114 14.11 0.02 -43.00
#